data_AF-A0A9P0D2S5-F1
#
_entry.id   AF-A0A9P0D2S5-F1
#
_cell.length_a   1.000
_cell.length_b   1.000
_cell.length_c   1.000
_cell.angle_alpha   90.00
_cell.angle_beta   90.00
_cell.angle_gamma   90.00
#
_symmetry.space_group_name_H-M   'P 1'
#
loop_
_entity.id
_entity.type
_entity.pdbx_description
1 polymer ?
#
loop_
_entity_poly.entity_id
_entity_poly.type
_entity_poly.pdbx_seq_one_letter_code
_entity_poly.pdbx_strand_id
1 'polypeptide(L)'
;MATMVTEEDIDFFFDISALGRIDEIDSPFARTSIKSVIDEALNQLSILRHVNTCNFGYFDNRMVHYQSIEDRISGTEKHENTRLPAVGTNQDKLAHDVNTFINIFRETIYEIDSSGTYKSLKQAIKTMKRMDNDAKELFQTKENYEKQIITLKNQIEEERITVMKSINQTNEQIQKIRFEVEDIIVYGKTELEFLKHYEAARTEQNLLKCKIEEKKSVDVIEDIKEKIELEQKCHKLFLDYIVEDQEDLLEVTNYWTKTYYSEVERKENELMKLKGELDYNIDTLDKLTKKFNIRQAEIDKWMEYKEMKRAKEDRVKQEIRAIATIQAWWRGTMCRRGIPPGGLRTVTMSKKSKKPKKGKKKKKET
;
A
#
# COMPACT_ATOMS: atom_id res chain seq x y z
N MET A 1 -52.88 -48.01 66.38
CA MET A 1 -53.84 -48.79 67.19
C MET A 1 -55.04 -47.91 67.52
N ALA A 2 -55.92 -47.72 66.55
CA ALA A 2 -57.26 -47.19 66.75
C ALA A 2 -58.15 -48.10 65.92
N THR A 3 -59.04 -48.81 66.59
CA THR A 3 -59.92 -49.83 66.02
C THR A 3 -60.84 -49.19 64.99
N MET A 4 -60.60 -49.51 63.71
CA MET A 4 -61.53 -49.25 62.61
C MET A 4 -62.77 -50.11 62.82
N VAL A 5 -63.88 -49.47 63.16
CA VAL A 5 -65.22 -50.06 63.02
C VAL A 5 -65.54 -49.97 61.53
N THR A 6 -65.57 -51.12 60.88
CA THR A 6 -65.91 -51.28 59.47
C THR A 6 -67.37 -50.92 59.25
N GLU A 7 -67.66 -50.21 58.16
CA GLU A 7 -69.02 -49.81 57.72
C GLU A 7 -69.97 -51.00 57.50
N GLU A 8 -69.49 -52.23 57.60
CA GLU A 8 -70.28 -53.47 57.50
C GLU A 8 -71.11 -53.78 58.76
N ASP A 9 -70.87 -53.15 59.91
CA ASP A 9 -71.60 -53.44 61.16
C ASP A 9 -72.90 -52.63 61.35
N ILE A 10 -73.18 -51.65 60.48
CA ILE A 10 -74.41 -50.83 60.55
C ILE A 10 -75.51 -51.39 59.63
N ASP A 11 -75.15 -52.22 58.64
CA ASP A 11 -76.11 -52.89 57.76
C ASP A 11 -76.79 -54.12 58.40
N PHE A 12 -76.36 -54.53 59.59
CA PHE A 12 -76.92 -55.72 60.26
C PHE A 12 -78.29 -55.50 60.92
N PHE A 13 -78.78 -54.25 61.04
CA PHE A 13 -80.02 -53.97 61.79
C PHE A 13 -81.27 -53.65 60.97
N PHE A 14 -81.20 -53.60 59.63
CA PHE A 14 -82.38 -53.32 58.79
C PHE A 14 -82.36 -54.03 57.43
N ASP A 15 -81.97 -55.31 57.38
CA ASP A 15 -82.26 -56.15 56.22
C ASP A 15 -83.72 -56.63 56.25
N ILE A 16 -84.63 -55.72 55.89
CA ILE A 16 -86.08 -56.01 55.71
C ILE A 16 -86.33 -56.76 54.39
N SER A 17 -85.30 -57.00 53.56
CA SER A 17 -85.47 -57.73 52.30
C SER A 17 -85.77 -59.22 52.49
N ALA A 18 -85.55 -59.76 53.70
CA ALA A 18 -85.84 -61.15 54.07
C ALA A 18 -87.30 -61.40 54.55
N LEU A 19 -88.14 -60.37 54.73
CA LEU A 19 -89.57 -60.53 55.02
C LEU A 19 -90.35 -60.61 53.70
N GLY A 20 -90.38 -61.82 53.14
CA GLY A 20 -91.19 -62.15 51.98
C GLY A 20 -92.65 -61.73 52.15
N ARG A 21 -93.16 -61.03 51.12
CA ARG A 21 -94.58 -60.89 50.75
C ARG A 21 -95.58 -60.91 51.90
N ILE A 22 -95.62 -59.82 52.67
CA ILE A 22 -96.83 -59.43 53.41
C ILE A 22 -97.05 -57.94 53.06
N ASP A 23 -97.46 -57.69 51.82
CA ASP A 23 -97.92 -56.35 51.41
C ASP A 23 -99.36 -56.08 51.90
N GLU A 24 -100.02 -57.09 52.49
CA GLU A 24 -101.38 -57.06 53.03
C GLU A 24 -101.38 -57.44 54.51
N ILE A 25 -101.94 -56.60 55.37
CA ILE A 25 -102.09 -56.90 56.80
C ILE A 25 -103.32 -57.81 56.93
N ASP A 26 -103.16 -59.13 56.88
CA ASP A 26 -104.29 -60.07 56.85
C ASP A 26 -105.02 -60.23 58.19
N SER A 27 -104.41 -59.80 59.30
CA SER A 27 -105.02 -59.88 60.64
C SER A 27 -105.72 -58.57 61.03
N PRO A 28 -107.03 -58.57 61.35
CA PRO A 28 -107.75 -57.41 61.87
C PRO A 28 -107.13 -56.83 63.15
N PHE A 29 -106.57 -57.72 63.98
CA PHE A 29 -105.83 -57.35 65.18
C PHE A 29 -104.56 -56.57 64.84
N ALA A 30 -103.78 -57.06 63.86
CA ALA A 30 -102.57 -56.38 63.40
C ALA A 30 -102.86 -55.01 62.79
N ARG A 31 -103.96 -54.86 62.02
CA ARG A 31 -104.40 -53.55 61.49
C ARG A 31 -104.72 -52.57 62.63
N THR A 32 -105.44 -53.03 63.65
CA THR A 32 -105.82 -52.20 64.79
C THR A 32 -104.61 -51.80 65.64
N SER A 33 -103.66 -52.71 65.85
CA SER A 33 -102.42 -52.42 66.58
C SER A 33 -101.53 -51.44 65.80
N ILE A 34 -101.30 -51.65 64.50
CA ILE A 34 -100.50 -50.76 63.67
C ILE A 34 -101.15 -49.37 63.60
N LYS A 35 -102.48 -49.31 63.42
CA LYS A 35 -103.23 -48.07 63.46
C LYS A 35 -103.08 -47.34 64.79
N SER A 36 -103.22 -48.03 65.91
CA SER A 36 -103.04 -47.43 67.24
C SER A 36 -101.64 -46.83 67.42
N VAL A 37 -100.60 -47.47 66.86
CA VAL A 37 -99.22 -46.97 66.92
C VAL A 37 -99.03 -45.75 66.02
N ILE A 38 -99.61 -45.76 64.81
CA ILE A 38 -99.52 -44.61 63.88
C ILE A 38 -100.37 -43.43 64.40
N ASP A 39 -101.53 -43.67 64.99
CA ASP A 39 -102.37 -42.64 65.63
C ASP A 39 -101.65 -42.01 66.83
N GLU A 40 -100.98 -42.82 67.65
CA GLU A 40 -100.16 -42.31 68.75
C GLU A 40 -98.97 -41.47 68.22
N ALA A 41 -98.28 -41.94 67.17
CA ALA A 41 -97.23 -41.17 66.51
C ALA A 41 -97.76 -39.87 65.88
N LEU A 42 -98.98 -39.88 65.33
CA LEU A 42 -99.65 -38.72 64.77
C LEU A 42 -100.07 -37.72 65.86
N ASN A 43 -100.52 -38.20 67.01
CA ASN A 43 -100.78 -37.38 68.19
C ASN A 43 -99.50 -36.70 68.69
N GLN A 44 -98.40 -37.46 68.80
CA GLN A 44 -97.10 -36.94 69.19
C GLN A 44 -96.55 -35.92 68.19
N LEU A 45 -96.64 -36.19 66.89
CA LEU A 45 -96.27 -35.24 65.83
C LEU A 45 -97.19 -34.02 65.79
N SER A 46 -98.46 -34.17 66.13
CA SER A 46 -99.40 -33.05 66.24
C SER A 46 -99.06 -32.16 67.43
N ILE A 47 -98.67 -32.74 68.57
CA ILE A 47 -98.13 -31.99 69.71
C ILE A 47 -96.84 -31.27 69.30
N LEU A 48 -95.91 -31.97 68.65
CA LEU A 48 -94.65 -31.39 68.16
C LEU A 48 -94.90 -30.25 67.17
N ARG A 49 -95.93 -30.37 66.32
CA ARG A 49 -96.39 -29.31 65.42
C ARG A 49 -96.91 -28.11 66.20
N HIS A 50 -97.77 -28.30 67.19
CA HIS A 50 -98.35 -27.22 68.01
C HIS A 50 -97.32 -26.52 68.91
N VAL A 51 -96.28 -27.24 69.33
CA VAL A 51 -95.18 -26.65 70.11
C VAL A 51 -94.25 -25.83 69.22
N ASN A 52 -94.12 -26.19 67.94
CA ASN A 52 -93.26 -25.51 66.97
C ASN A 52 -93.98 -24.44 66.12
N THR A 53 -95.27 -24.14 66.33
CA THR A 53 -96.00 -23.08 65.62
C THR A 53 -95.58 -21.68 66.08
N CYS A 54 -94.38 -21.26 65.69
CA CYS A 54 -94.02 -19.85 65.61
C CYS A 54 -93.72 -19.54 64.15
N ASN A 55 -94.74 -19.01 63.46
CA ASN A 55 -94.77 -18.57 62.06
C ASN A 55 -94.71 -19.66 60.99
N PHE A 56 -95.10 -19.25 59.78
CA PHE A 56 -95.01 -19.91 58.46
C PHE A 56 -96.32 -20.50 57.90
N GLY A 57 -96.60 -20.04 56.67
CA GLY A 57 -97.88 -20.12 55.98
C GLY A 57 -98.16 -21.46 55.30
N TYR A 58 -99.20 -21.47 54.47
CA TYR A 58 -99.76 -22.62 53.74
C TYR A 58 -98.71 -23.66 53.35
N PHE A 59 -98.66 -24.76 54.10
CA PHE A 59 -97.85 -25.93 53.75
C PHE A 59 -98.62 -26.79 52.75
N ASP A 60 -97.92 -27.22 51.71
CA ASP A 60 -98.45 -28.06 50.65
C ASP A 60 -98.83 -29.44 51.21
N ASN A 61 -100.11 -29.81 51.14
CA ASN A 61 -100.63 -31.10 51.62
C ASN A 61 -100.31 -32.27 50.67
N ARG A 62 -99.32 -32.12 49.78
CA ARG A 62 -98.95 -33.14 48.79
C ARG A 62 -98.07 -34.21 49.42
N MET A 63 -98.28 -35.46 49.01
CA MET A 63 -97.36 -36.56 49.31
C MET A 63 -95.96 -36.28 48.77
N VAL A 64 -94.94 -36.83 49.44
CA VAL A 64 -93.54 -36.72 49.03
C VAL A 64 -93.35 -37.35 47.64
N HIS A 65 -93.11 -36.51 46.64
CA HIS A 65 -92.72 -36.92 45.29
C HIS A 65 -91.20 -36.78 45.12
N TYR A 66 -90.59 -37.67 44.34
CA TYR A 66 -89.17 -37.57 44.02
C TYR A 66 -88.89 -36.33 43.17
N GLN A 67 -87.99 -35.48 43.62
CA GLN A 67 -87.46 -34.37 42.82
C GLN A 67 -86.00 -34.68 42.47
N SER A 68 -85.68 -34.68 41.18
CA SER A 68 -84.32 -34.89 40.70
C SER A 68 -83.39 -33.79 41.22
N ILE A 69 -82.10 -34.09 41.37
CA ILE A 69 -81.07 -33.10 41.71
C ILE A 69 -81.12 -31.92 40.73
N GLU A 70 -81.26 -32.22 39.43
CA GLU A 70 -81.38 -31.21 38.38
C GLU A 70 -82.58 -30.31 38.66
N ASP A 71 -83.79 -30.85 38.84
CA ASP A 71 -85.00 -30.05 39.11
C ASP A 71 -84.92 -29.20 40.39
N ARG A 72 -84.22 -29.69 41.43
CA ARG A 72 -83.98 -28.92 42.66
C ARG A 72 -83.05 -27.72 42.44
N ILE A 73 -82.19 -27.78 41.41
CA ILE A 73 -81.11 -26.81 41.16
C ILE A 73 -81.38 -25.94 39.92
N SER A 74 -82.06 -26.47 38.88
CA SER A 74 -82.28 -25.87 37.56
C SER A 74 -83.66 -25.19 37.40
N GLY A 75 -84.43 -25.02 38.48
CA GLY A 75 -85.81 -24.54 38.42
C GLY A 75 -85.97 -23.12 37.86
N THR A 76 -86.53 -23.04 36.66
CA THR A 76 -87.30 -21.89 36.13
C THR A 76 -88.67 -21.72 36.81
N GLU A 77 -88.92 -22.37 37.95
CA GLU A 77 -90.13 -22.24 38.75
C GLU A 77 -89.85 -21.44 40.02
N LYS A 78 -90.82 -20.61 40.42
CA LYS A 78 -90.73 -19.69 41.57
C LYS A 78 -90.34 -20.42 42.84
N HIS A 79 -89.05 -20.40 43.15
CA HIS A 79 -88.46 -21.03 44.32
C HIS A 79 -88.91 -20.42 45.67
N GLU A 80 -89.83 -19.44 45.72
CA GLU A 80 -90.31 -18.84 46.97
C GLU A 80 -91.10 -19.80 47.88
N ASN A 81 -91.76 -20.81 47.31
CA ASN A 81 -92.63 -21.71 48.08
C ASN A 81 -91.97 -23.06 48.46
N THR A 82 -90.77 -23.34 47.95
CA THR A 82 -90.05 -24.61 48.21
C THR A 82 -88.60 -24.41 48.63
N ARG A 83 -88.02 -23.21 48.47
CA ARG A 83 -86.87 -22.83 49.27
C ARG A 83 -87.38 -22.47 50.66
N LEU A 84 -87.03 -23.28 51.63
CA LEU A 84 -86.64 -22.67 52.89
C LEU A 84 -85.56 -21.64 52.56
N PRO A 85 -85.71 -20.36 52.91
CA PRO A 85 -84.68 -19.36 52.65
C PRO A 85 -83.35 -19.92 53.16
N ALA A 86 -82.21 -19.52 52.57
CA ALA A 86 -80.90 -19.91 53.13
C ALA A 86 -80.68 -19.40 54.58
N VAL A 87 -81.66 -18.65 55.10
CA VAL A 87 -81.88 -18.22 56.49
C VAL A 87 -83.10 -18.93 57.11
N GLY A 88 -83.39 -20.17 56.72
CA GLY A 88 -84.40 -21.00 57.35
C GLY A 88 -83.77 -21.62 58.57
N THR A 89 -84.21 -21.20 59.76
CA THR A 89 -83.69 -21.77 61.01
C THR A 89 -83.97 -23.27 61.02
N ASN A 90 -83.23 -24.05 61.82
CA ASN A 90 -83.51 -25.49 61.98
C ASN A 90 -84.99 -25.78 62.31
N GLN A 91 -85.71 -24.79 62.82
CA GLN A 91 -87.15 -24.81 63.09
C GLN A 91 -88.01 -24.89 61.82
N ASP A 92 -87.64 -24.22 60.73
CA ASP A 92 -88.43 -24.24 59.49
C ASP A 92 -88.29 -25.58 58.76
N LYS A 93 -87.09 -26.16 58.79
CA LYS A 93 -86.83 -27.54 58.35
C LYS A 93 -87.64 -28.54 59.17
N LEU A 94 -87.56 -28.41 60.50
CA LEU A 94 -88.30 -29.27 61.42
C LEU A 94 -89.82 -29.15 61.21
N ALA A 95 -90.36 -27.94 61.00
CA ALA A 95 -91.77 -27.73 60.72
C ALA A 95 -92.20 -28.36 59.39
N HIS A 96 -91.36 -28.27 58.36
CA HIS A 96 -91.60 -28.94 57.09
C HIS A 96 -91.60 -30.46 57.25
N ASP A 97 -90.57 -31.03 57.87
CA ASP A 97 -90.42 -32.46 58.10
C ASP A 97 -91.62 -33.01 58.91
N VAL A 98 -92.00 -32.33 60.00
CA VAL A 98 -93.17 -32.70 60.83
C VAL A 98 -94.46 -32.72 60.01
N ASN A 99 -94.69 -31.74 59.13
CA ASN A 99 -95.87 -31.73 58.27
C ASN A 99 -95.82 -32.85 57.22
N THR A 100 -94.65 -33.13 56.64
CA THR A 100 -94.51 -34.26 55.70
C THR A 100 -94.80 -35.60 56.37
N PHE A 101 -94.31 -35.84 57.59
CA PHE A 101 -94.60 -37.06 58.35
C PHE A 101 -96.09 -37.17 58.73
N ILE A 102 -96.72 -36.06 59.15
CA ILE A 102 -98.17 -36.04 59.42
C ILE A 102 -98.95 -36.42 58.16
N ASN A 103 -98.60 -35.90 56.99
CA ASN A 103 -99.28 -36.22 55.74
C ASN A 103 -99.06 -37.68 55.33
N ILE A 104 -97.82 -38.19 55.44
CA ILE A 104 -97.51 -39.60 55.17
C ILE A 104 -98.30 -40.53 56.10
N PHE A 105 -98.36 -40.23 57.40
CA PHE A 105 -99.08 -41.05 58.37
C PHE A 105 -100.60 -40.98 58.20
N ARG A 106 -101.17 -39.83 57.86
CA ARG A 106 -102.60 -39.70 57.51
C ARG A 106 -102.97 -40.55 56.30
N GLU A 107 -102.18 -40.47 55.23
CA GLU A 107 -102.39 -41.29 54.03
C GLU A 107 -102.19 -42.78 54.33
N THR A 108 -101.23 -43.12 55.19
CA THR A 108 -100.99 -44.52 55.60
C THR A 108 -102.15 -45.07 56.44
N ILE A 109 -102.73 -44.29 57.37
CA ILE A 109 -103.93 -44.68 58.12
C ILE A 109 -105.11 -44.88 57.18
N TYR A 110 -105.31 -43.95 56.23
CA TYR A 110 -106.36 -44.04 55.22
C TYR A 110 -106.20 -45.28 54.32
N GLU A 111 -104.97 -45.62 53.93
CA GLU A 111 -104.65 -46.80 53.13
C GLU A 111 -104.86 -48.11 53.91
N ILE A 112 -104.49 -48.14 55.20
CA ILE A 112 -104.72 -49.29 56.10
C ILE A 112 -106.22 -49.52 56.32
N ASP A 113 -107.00 -48.45 56.49
CA ASP A 113 -108.46 -48.51 56.66
C ASP A 113 -109.18 -48.95 55.37
N SER A 114 -108.76 -48.44 54.21
CA SER A 114 -109.45 -48.66 52.94
C SER A 114 -109.03 -49.96 52.23
N SER A 115 -107.76 -50.34 52.33
CA SER A 115 -107.17 -51.42 51.52
C SER A 115 -106.35 -52.42 52.32
N GLY A 116 -106.01 -52.13 53.59
CA GLY A 116 -105.16 -52.99 54.41
C GLY A 116 -103.69 -53.03 53.97
N THR A 117 -103.25 -52.07 53.15
CA THR A 117 -101.88 -51.97 52.64
C THR A 117 -101.19 -50.68 53.12
N TYR A 118 -99.86 -50.59 52.98
CA TYR A 118 -99.05 -49.45 53.44
C TYR A 118 -98.05 -48.95 52.37
N LYS A 119 -98.43 -49.04 51.09
CA LYS A 119 -97.58 -48.72 49.94
C LYS A 119 -97.19 -47.24 49.93
N SER A 120 -98.04 -46.35 50.43
CA SER A 120 -97.78 -44.91 50.52
C SER A 120 -96.57 -44.60 51.40
N LEU A 121 -96.47 -45.25 52.58
CA LEU A 121 -95.31 -45.13 53.46
C LEU A 121 -94.04 -45.72 52.83
N LYS A 122 -94.15 -46.90 52.21
CA LYS A 122 -93.02 -47.57 51.54
C LYS A 122 -92.48 -46.75 50.38
N GLN A 123 -93.36 -46.15 49.59
CA GLN A 123 -92.99 -45.26 48.49
C GLN A 123 -92.34 -43.98 49.01
N ALA A 124 -92.90 -43.35 50.04
CA ALA A 124 -92.32 -42.15 50.66
C ALA A 124 -90.92 -42.42 51.25
N ILE A 125 -90.71 -43.56 51.91
CA ILE A 125 -89.39 -43.94 52.42
C ILE A 125 -88.40 -44.15 51.26
N LYS A 126 -88.83 -44.81 50.18
CA LYS A 126 -87.98 -45.04 49.01
C LYS A 126 -87.60 -43.73 48.30
N THR A 127 -88.54 -42.80 48.16
CA THR A 127 -88.27 -41.48 47.55
C THR A 127 -87.34 -40.64 48.43
N MET A 128 -87.56 -40.61 49.75
CA MET A 128 -86.69 -39.89 50.69
C MET A 128 -85.27 -40.47 50.72
N LYS A 129 -85.11 -41.80 50.76
CA LYS A 129 -83.79 -42.46 50.68
C LYS A 129 -83.07 -42.14 49.37
N ARG A 130 -83.80 -42.11 48.24
CA ARG A 130 -83.22 -41.74 46.95
C ARG A 130 -82.73 -40.29 46.96
N MET A 131 -83.52 -39.35 47.47
CA MET A 131 -83.14 -37.94 47.58
C MET A 131 -81.95 -37.69 48.53
N ASP A 132 -81.82 -38.49 49.59
CA ASP A 132 -80.68 -38.45 50.52
C ASP A 132 -79.38 -38.96 49.85
N ASN A 133 -79.45 -40.07 49.12
CA ASN A 133 -78.32 -40.59 48.34
C ASN A 133 -77.87 -39.59 47.27
N ASP A 134 -78.82 -39.02 46.53
CA ASP A 134 -78.59 -37.95 45.55
C ASP A 134 -77.90 -36.73 46.19
N ALA A 135 -78.27 -36.35 47.42
CA ALA A 135 -77.61 -35.27 48.14
C ALA A 135 -76.17 -35.64 48.56
N LYS A 136 -75.95 -36.86 49.05
CA LYS A 136 -74.61 -37.36 49.40
C LYS A 136 -73.67 -37.39 48.19
N GLU A 137 -74.15 -37.87 47.04
CA GLU A 137 -73.38 -37.86 45.80
C GLU A 137 -73.03 -36.43 45.36
N LEU A 138 -73.97 -35.49 45.48
CA LEU A 138 -73.72 -34.07 45.21
C LEU A 138 -72.65 -33.48 46.15
N PHE A 139 -72.65 -33.84 47.42
CA PHE A 139 -71.61 -33.39 48.36
C PHE A 139 -70.24 -33.96 48.00
N GLN A 140 -70.16 -35.25 47.66
CA GLN A 140 -68.91 -35.89 47.24
C GLN A 140 -68.36 -35.29 45.95
N THR A 141 -69.21 -35.07 44.95
CA THR A 141 -68.82 -34.43 43.68
C THR A 141 -68.35 -33.00 43.91
N LYS A 142 -69.05 -32.23 44.75
CA LYS A 142 -68.60 -30.88 45.16
C LYS A 142 -67.22 -30.90 45.81
N GLU A 143 -66.99 -31.79 46.78
CA GLU A 143 -65.69 -31.90 47.46
C GLU A 143 -64.58 -32.29 46.48
N ASN A 144 -64.86 -33.19 45.54
CA ASN A 144 -63.93 -33.55 44.47
C ASN A 144 -63.62 -32.36 43.55
N TYR A 145 -64.63 -31.56 43.17
CA TYR A 145 -64.40 -30.35 42.39
C TYR A 145 -63.58 -29.29 43.15
N GLU A 146 -63.83 -29.10 44.44
CA GLU A 146 -63.01 -28.21 45.28
C GLU A 146 -61.55 -28.65 45.32
N LYS A 147 -61.29 -29.96 45.48
CA LYS A 147 -59.94 -30.53 45.40
C LYS A 147 -59.30 -30.27 44.03
N GLN A 148 -60.02 -30.54 42.93
CA GLN A 148 -59.52 -30.29 41.58
C GLN A 148 -59.21 -28.81 41.33
N ILE A 149 -60.07 -27.89 41.79
CA ILE A 149 -59.84 -26.45 41.68
C ILE A 149 -58.55 -26.05 42.41
N ILE A 150 -58.31 -26.59 43.60
CA ILE A 150 -57.06 -26.32 44.35
C ILE A 150 -55.86 -26.85 43.58
N THR A 151 -55.91 -28.08 43.06
CA THR A 151 -54.83 -28.66 42.26
C THR A 151 -54.54 -27.83 41.01
N LEU A 152 -55.58 -27.43 40.26
CA LEU A 152 -55.43 -26.61 39.06
C LEU A 152 -54.84 -25.23 39.38
N LYS A 153 -55.26 -24.59 40.48
CA LYS A 153 -54.68 -23.31 40.92
C LYS A 153 -53.19 -23.44 41.24
N ASN A 154 -52.81 -24.53 41.92
CA ASN A 154 -51.40 -24.80 42.22
C ASN A 154 -50.59 -25.04 40.94
N GLN A 155 -51.11 -25.82 39.99
CA GLN A 155 -50.46 -26.05 38.69
C GLN A 155 -50.27 -24.74 37.91
N ILE A 156 -51.28 -23.87 37.87
CA ILE A 156 -51.17 -22.56 37.23
C ILE A 156 -50.08 -21.71 37.87
N GLU A 157 -49.99 -21.69 39.20
CA GLU A 157 -48.95 -20.91 39.90
C GLU A 157 -47.55 -21.51 39.71
N GLU A 158 -47.43 -22.84 39.72
CA GLU A 158 -46.18 -23.54 39.41
C GLU A 158 -45.72 -23.24 37.97
N GLU A 159 -46.60 -23.34 36.98
CA GLU A 159 -46.30 -22.97 35.60
C GLU A 159 -45.88 -21.49 35.51
N ARG A 160 -46.58 -20.58 36.19
CA ARG A 160 -46.21 -19.16 36.23
C ARG A 160 -44.79 -18.95 36.78
N ILE A 161 -44.44 -19.63 37.87
CA ILE A 161 -43.11 -19.53 38.48
C ILE A 161 -42.04 -20.11 37.55
N THR A 162 -42.29 -21.25 36.90
CA THR A 162 -41.32 -21.87 35.98
C THR A 162 -41.06 -21.01 34.75
N VAL A 163 -42.12 -20.45 34.14
CA VAL A 163 -42.01 -19.51 33.03
C VAL A 163 -41.22 -18.28 33.45
N MET A 164 -41.51 -17.69 34.62
CA MET A 164 -40.79 -16.52 35.10
C MET A 164 -39.31 -16.81 35.36
N LYS A 165 -38.97 -18.00 35.90
CA LYS A 165 -37.57 -18.44 36.03
C LYS A 165 -36.88 -18.58 34.68
N SER A 166 -37.55 -19.16 33.68
CA SER A 166 -37.01 -19.31 32.33
C SER A 166 -36.78 -17.96 31.65
N ILE A 167 -37.71 -17.01 31.80
CA ILE A 167 -37.56 -15.62 31.33
C ILE A 167 -36.35 -14.95 32.00
N ASN A 168 -36.18 -15.12 33.31
CA ASN A 168 -35.04 -14.53 34.01
C ASN A 168 -33.71 -15.14 33.56
N GLN A 169 -33.64 -16.46 33.40
CA GLN A 169 -32.43 -17.15 32.91
C GLN A 169 -32.06 -16.73 31.48
N THR A 170 -33.04 -16.64 30.58
CA THR A 170 -32.81 -16.19 29.21
C THR A 170 -32.40 -14.72 29.17
N ASN A 171 -32.99 -13.86 30.00
CA ASN A 171 -32.56 -12.46 30.14
C ASN A 171 -31.12 -12.33 30.66
N GLU A 172 -30.71 -13.13 31.63
CA GLU A 172 -29.32 -13.17 32.10
C GLU A 172 -28.35 -13.59 31.00
N GLN A 173 -28.72 -14.60 30.20
CA GLN A 173 -27.92 -15.04 29.05
C GLN A 173 -27.82 -13.94 27.99
N ILE A 174 -28.93 -13.27 27.66
CA ILE A 174 -28.95 -12.14 26.73
C ILE A 174 -28.03 -11.02 27.22
N GLN A 175 -28.04 -10.70 28.52
CA GLN A 175 -27.16 -9.69 29.09
C GLN A 175 -25.68 -10.08 28.98
N LYS A 176 -25.33 -11.33 29.30
CA LYS A 176 -23.95 -11.84 29.16
C LYS A 176 -23.45 -11.71 27.72
N ILE A 177 -24.23 -12.22 26.77
CA ILE A 177 -23.89 -12.14 25.34
C ILE A 177 -23.77 -10.67 24.89
N ARG A 178 -24.65 -9.79 25.38
CA ARG A 178 -24.55 -8.35 25.05
C ARG A 178 -23.24 -7.74 25.54
N PHE A 179 -22.81 -8.06 26.76
CA PHE A 179 -21.53 -7.60 27.28
C PHE A 179 -20.34 -8.17 26.49
N GLU A 180 -20.36 -9.47 26.15
CA GLU A 180 -19.32 -10.09 25.33
C GLU A 180 -19.21 -9.43 23.94
N VAL A 181 -20.34 -9.12 23.30
CA VAL A 181 -20.36 -8.42 22.01
C VAL A 181 -19.81 -7.01 22.14
N GLU A 182 -20.19 -6.26 23.19
CA GLU A 182 -19.67 -4.91 23.44
C GLU A 182 -18.15 -4.95 23.67
N ASP A 183 -17.66 -5.90 24.46
CA ASP A 183 -16.23 -6.09 24.73
C ASP A 183 -15.45 -6.39 23.43
N ILE A 184 -15.97 -7.27 22.57
CA ILE A 184 -15.35 -7.56 21.26
C ILE A 184 -15.34 -6.32 20.37
N ILE A 185 -16.41 -5.52 20.35
CA ILE A 185 -16.49 -4.28 19.56
C ILE A 185 -15.45 -3.27 20.05
N VAL A 186 -15.36 -3.05 21.36
CA VAL A 186 -14.39 -2.13 21.97
C VAL A 186 -12.97 -2.61 21.68
N TYR A 187 -12.69 -3.89 21.90
CA TYR A 187 -11.37 -4.48 21.61
C TYR A 187 -11.01 -4.33 20.13
N GLY A 188 -11.89 -4.74 19.22
CA GLY A 188 -11.66 -4.64 17.78
C GLY A 188 -11.47 -3.20 17.30
N LYS A 189 -12.18 -2.23 17.90
CA LYS A 189 -11.95 -0.81 17.60
C LYS A 189 -10.56 -0.35 18.05
N THR A 190 -10.14 -0.71 19.26
CA THR A 190 -8.81 -0.36 19.77
C THR A 190 -7.69 -1.02 18.97
N GLU A 191 -7.86 -2.27 18.57
CA GLU A 191 -6.91 -2.99 17.73
C GLU A 191 -6.80 -2.36 16.33
N LEU A 192 -7.93 -1.96 15.75
CA LEU A 192 -7.95 -1.25 14.46
C LEU A 192 -7.24 0.11 14.55
N GLU A 193 -7.48 0.89 15.62
CA GLU A 193 -6.80 2.17 15.84
C GLU A 193 -5.29 1.97 16.03
N PHE A 194 -4.89 0.97 16.82
CA PHE A 194 -3.49 0.59 16.98
C PHE A 194 -2.84 0.23 15.64
N LEU A 195 -3.49 -0.62 14.85
CA LEU A 195 -2.96 -1.06 13.55
C LEU A 195 -2.85 0.10 12.57
N LYS A 196 -3.83 1.02 12.55
CA LYS A 196 -3.75 2.25 11.75
C LYS A 196 -2.55 3.11 12.15
N HIS A 197 -2.34 3.33 13.45
CA HIS A 197 -1.19 4.11 13.92
C HIS A 197 0.14 3.41 13.64
N TYR A 198 0.18 2.08 13.79
CA TYR A 198 1.35 1.28 13.46
C TYR A 198 1.73 1.38 11.98
N GLU A 199 0.76 1.20 11.07
CA GLU A 199 0.97 1.32 9.64
C GLU A 199 1.35 2.76 9.23
N ALA A 200 0.72 3.77 9.83
CA ALA A 200 1.10 5.17 9.61
C ALA A 200 2.56 5.45 10.03
N ALA A 201 2.97 5.00 11.21
CA ALA A 201 4.35 5.17 11.68
C ALA A 201 5.35 4.39 10.81
N ARG A 202 4.98 3.19 10.35
CA ARG A 202 5.80 2.37 9.46
C ARG A 202 5.98 3.01 8.08
N THR A 203 4.91 3.53 7.50
CA THR A 203 4.95 4.23 6.21
C THR A 203 5.76 5.52 6.31
N GLU A 204 5.60 6.30 7.38
CA GLU A 204 6.42 7.49 7.64
C GLU A 204 7.90 7.14 7.79
N GLN A 205 8.24 6.11 8.58
CA GLN A 205 9.62 5.66 8.74
C GLN A 205 10.22 5.22 7.40
N ASN A 206 9.47 4.46 6.59
CA ASN A 206 9.94 4.02 5.28
C ASN A 206 10.14 5.22 4.33
N LEU A 207 9.22 6.18 4.32
CA LEU A 207 9.35 7.41 3.54
C LEU A 207 10.63 8.18 3.92
N LEU A 208 10.90 8.31 5.21
CA LEU A 208 12.12 8.97 5.70
C LEU A 208 13.39 8.23 5.27
N LYS A 209 13.40 6.90 5.37
CA LYS A 209 14.53 6.07 4.88
C LYS A 209 14.76 6.28 3.38
N CYS A 210 13.70 6.23 2.58
CA CYS A 210 13.78 6.48 1.14
C CYS A 210 14.33 7.88 0.85
N LYS A 211 13.83 8.93 1.53
CA LYS A 211 14.31 10.31 1.37
C LYS A 211 15.79 10.45 1.72
N ILE A 212 16.27 9.78 2.76
CA ILE A 212 17.68 9.81 3.16
C ILE A 212 18.56 9.16 2.08
N GLU A 213 18.18 7.99 1.58
CA GLU A 213 18.93 7.29 0.52
C GLU A 213 18.88 8.03 -0.82
N GLU A 214 17.73 8.62 -1.15
CA GLU A 214 17.58 9.50 -2.31
C GLU A 214 18.49 10.72 -2.19
N LYS A 215 18.50 11.39 -1.03
CA LYS A 215 19.39 12.53 -0.80
C LYS A 215 20.86 12.15 -0.95
N LYS A 216 21.30 11.03 -0.37
CA LYS A 216 22.68 10.53 -0.55
C LYS A 216 23.02 10.34 -2.03
N SER A 217 22.09 9.79 -2.81
CA SER A 217 22.29 9.57 -4.24
C SER A 217 22.35 10.89 -5.01
N VAL A 218 21.51 11.87 -4.64
CA VAL A 218 21.53 13.22 -5.21
C VAL A 218 22.85 13.93 -4.90
N ASP A 219 23.30 13.89 -3.65
CA ASP A 219 24.57 14.50 -3.23
C ASP A 219 25.74 13.90 -4.05
N VAL A 220 25.77 12.58 -4.26
CA VAL A 220 26.79 11.91 -5.10
C VAL A 220 26.70 12.36 -6.57
N ILE A 221 25.49 12.53 -7.11
CA ILE A 221 25.30 13.02 -8.48
C ILE A 221 25.82 14.45 -8.61
N GLU A 222 25.58 15.30 -7.62
CA GLU A 222 26.04 16.70 -7.59
C GLU A 222 27.57 16.76 -7.52
N ASP A 223 28.20 16.00 -6.60
CA ASP A 223 29.66 15.87 -6.51
C ASP A 223 30.30 15.41 -7.84
N ILE A 224 29.68 14.46 -8.53
CA ILE A 224 30.18 13.97 -9.83
C ILE A 224 30.02 15.05 -10.90
N LYS A 225 28.89 15.78 -10.92
CA LYS A 225 28.69 16.89 -11.87
C LYS A 225 29.73 17.98 -11.68
N GLU A 226 30.01 18.38 -10.44
CA GLU A 226 31.05 19.36 -10.14
C GLU A 226 32.43 18.91 -10.63
N LYS A 227 32.78 17.63 -10.42
CA LYS A 227 34.04 17.05 -10.92
C LYS A 227 34.12 17.08 -12.45
N ILE A 228 33.03 16.71 -13.14
CA ILE A 228 32.97 16.76 -14.60
C ILE A 228 33.13 18.19 -15.11
N GLU A 229 32.46 19.17 -14.49
CA GLU A 229 32.60 20.58 -14.89
C GLU A 229 34.02 21.10 -14.67
N LEU A 230 34.66 20.70 -13.57
CA LEU A 230 36.07 21.05 -13.30
C LEU A 230 37.00 20.42 -14.34
N GLU A 231 36.81 19.13 -14.65
CA GLU A 231 37.59 18.42 -15.67
C GLU A 231 37.43 19.08 -17.05
N GLN A 232 36.21 19.46 -17.42
CA GLN A 232 35.94 20.19 -18.66
C GLN A 232 36.65 21.55 -18.70
N LYS A 233 36.65 22.30 -17.60
CA LYS A 233 37.38 23.59 -17.49
C LYS A 233 38.89 23.38 -17.62
N CYS A 234 39.45 22.41 -16.89
CA CYS A 234 40.88 22.07 -16.96
C CYS A 234 41.28 21.61 -18.36
N HIS A 235 40.47 20.75 -18.99
CA HIS A 235 40.70 20.27 -20.35
C HIS A 235 40.73 21.43 -21.34
N LYS A 236 39.77 22.37 -21.24
CA LYS A 236 39.75 23.57 -22.08
C LYS A 236 41.01 24.41 -21.90
N LEU A 237 41.41 24.71 -20.66
CA LEU A 237 42.63 25.47 -20.38
C LEU A 237 43.89 24.78 -20.91
N PHE A 238 43.94 23.46 -20.82
CA PHE A 238 45.06 22.68 -21.35
C PHE A 238 45.12 22.73 -22.88
N LEU A 239 43.97 22.67 -23.56
CA LEU A 239 43.90 22.85 -25.01
C LEU A 239 44.31 24.27 -25.42
N ASP A 240 43.82 25.29 -24.72
CA ASP A 240 44.19 26.69 -24.97
C ASP A 240 45.71 26.88 -24.82
N TYR A 241 46.31 26.30 -23.77
CA TYR A 241 47.77 26.32 -23.56
C TYR A 241 48.55 25.61 -24.68
N ILE A 242 48.09 24.44 -25.14
CA ILE A 242 48.73 23.73 -26.26
C ILE A 242 48.68 24.57 -27.53
N VAL A 243 47.55 25.24 -27.80
CA VAL A 243 47.42 26.12 -28.97
C VAL A 243 48.39 27.29 -28.88
N GLU A 244 48.50 27.94 -27.72
CA GLU A 244 49.46 29.03 -27.48
C GLU A 244 50.91 28.56 -27.66
N ASP A 245 51.30 27.44 -27.07
CA ASP A 245 52.66 26.87 -27.23
C ASP A 245 52.96 26.50 -28.69
N GLN A 246 51.97 25.96 -29.41
CA GLN A 246 52.09 25.67 -30.83
C GLN A 246 52.31 26.95 -31.65
N GLU A 247 51.58 28.02 -31.35
CA GLU A 247 51.74 29.33 -32.02
C GLU A 247 53.13 29.93 -31.75
N ASP A 248 53.61 29.89 -30.50
CA ASP A 248 54.95 30.35 -30.13
C ASP A 248 56.05 29.58 -30.87
N LEU A 249 55.94 28.24 -30.93
CA LEU A 249 56.89 27.39 -31.66
C LEU A 249 56.87 27.67 -33.18
N LEU A 250 55.69 27.94 -33.74
CA LEU A 250 55.55 28.33 -35.14
C LEU A 250 56.18 29.70 -35.41
N GLU A 251 56.01 30.68 -34.51
CA GLU A 251 56.64 31.99 -34.63
C GLU A 251 58.18 31.88 -34.59
N VAL A 252 58.73 31.12 -33.64
CA VAL A 252 60.17 30.86 -33.55
C VAL A 252 60.68 30.17 -34.81
N THR A 253 59.95 29.17 -35.31
CA THR A 253 60.29 28.46 -36.56
C THR A 253 60.28 29.40 -37.76
N ASN A 254 59.26 30.27 -37.87
CA ASN A 254 59.15 31.26 -38.93
C ASN A 254 60.28 32.29 -38.86
N TYR A 255 60.64 32.76 -37.65
CA TYR A 255 61.76 33.66 -37.44
C TYR A 255 63.09 33.07 -37.93
N TRP A 256 63.40 31.84 -37.53
CA TRP A 256 64.63 31.16 -37.96
C TRP A 256 64.63 30.86 -39.46
N THR A 257 63.49 30.47 -40.01
CA THR A 257 63.32 30.25 -41.45
C THR A 257 63.59 31.54 -42.23
N LYS A 258 63.02 32.67 -41.82
CA LYS A 258 63.25 33.97 -42.45
C LYS A 258 64.70 34.43 -42.33
N THR A 259 65.31 34.24 -41.16
CA THR A 259 66.72 34.58 -40.91
C THR A 259 67.63 33.75 -41.80
N TYR A 260 67.41 32.44 -41.88
CA TYR A 260 68.14 31.54 -42.75
C TYR A 260 68.03 31.97 -44.22
N TYR A 261 66.83 32.23 -44.73
CA TYR A 261 66.66 32.70 -46.12
C TYR A 261 67.38 34.03 -46.38
N SER A 262 67.34 34.98 -45.44
CA SER A 262 68.08 36.24 -45.55
C SER A 262 69.59 36.03 -45.55
N GLU A 263 70.11 35.12 -44.72
CA GLU A 263 71.53 34.79 -44.72
C GLU A 263 71.97 34.08 -46.01
N VAL A 264 71.15 33.16 -46.53
CA VAL A 264 71.37 32.51 -47.82
C VAL A 264 71.40 33.56 -48.93
N GLU A 265 70.41 34.45 -48.99
CA GLU A 265 70.36 35.53 -49.99
C GLU A 265 71.57 36.47 -49.87
N ARG A 266 71.98 36.83 -48.65
CA ARG A 266 73.20 37.62 -48.41
C ARG A 266 74.44 36.89 -48.92
N LYS A 267 74.58 35.59 -48.62
CA LYS A 267 75.73 34.78 -49.07
C LYS A 267 75.75 34.58 -50.58
N GLU A 268 74.59 34.41 -51.20
CA GLU A 268 74.46 34.32 -52.65
C GLU A 268 74.83 35.65 -53.32
N ASN A 269 74.41 36.78 -52.75
CA ASN A 269 74.81 38.12 -53.19
C ASN A 269 76.33 38.37 -53.03
N GLU A 270 76.92 37.96 -51.91
CA GLU A 270 78.38 38.01 -51.71
C GLU A 270 79.12 37.15 -52.75
N LEU A 271 78.63 35.94 -53.01
CA LEU A 271 79.19 35.03 -54.02
C LEU A 271 79.08 35.64 -55.41
N MET A 272 77.94 36.25 -55.77
CA MET A 272 77.74 36.91 -57.05
C MET A 272 78.69 38.10 -57.24
N LYS A 273 78.91 38.92 -56.19
CA LYS A 273 79.89 40.01 -56.21
C LYS A 273 81.31 39.48 -56.42
N LEU A 274 81.72 38.48 -55.63
CA LEU A 274 83.05 37.87 -55.76
C LEU A 274 83.26 37.25 -57.15
N LYS A 275 82.23 36.63 -57.71
CA LYS A 275 82.26 36.10 -59.07
C LYS A 275 82.42 37.22 -60.11
N GLY A 276 81.68 38.33 -59.95
CA GLY A 276 81.84 39.52 -60.79
C GLY A 276 83.22 40.16 -60.69
N GLU A 277 83.80 40.25 -59.49
CA GLU A 277 85.17 40.71 -59.27
C GLU A 277 86.21 39.78 -59.89
N LEU A 278 86.00 38.47 -59.78
CA LEU A 278 86.83 37.46 -60.43
C LEU A 278 86.79 37.62 -61.95
N ASP A 279 85.60 37.73 -62.55
CA ASP A 279 85.43 37.92 -63.99
C ASP A 279 86.10 39.22 -64.47
N TYR A 280 85.98 40.32 -63.71
CA TYR A 280 86.68 41.57 -63.98
C TYR A 280 88.21 41.43 -63.90
N ASN A 281 88.71 40.73 -62.88
CA ASN A 281 90.13 40.44 -62.73
C ASN A 281 90.67 39.57 -63.88
N ILE A 282 89.89 38.60 -64.34
CA ILE A 282 90.22 37.76 -65.51
C ILE A 282 90.31 38.62 -66.77
N ASP A 283 89.33 39.50 -67.03
CA ASP A 283 89.33 40.39 -68.21
C ASP A 283 90.49 41.40 -68.17
N THR A 284 90.80 41.97 -67.00
CA THR A 284 91.96 42.86 -66.85
C THR A 284 93.29 42.13 -67.03
N LEU A 285 93.42 40.90 -66.53
CA LEU A 285 94.58 40.04 -66.75
C LEU A 285 94.73 39.70 -68.23
N ASP A 286 93.66 39.32 -68.93
CA ASP A 286 93.69 39.07 -70.38
C ASP A 286 94.13 40.31 -71.17
N LYS A 287 93.59 41.50 -70.84
CA LYS A 287 94.01 42.78 -71.44
C LYS A 287 95.49 43.09 -71.17
N LEU A 288 95.97 42.87 -69.95
CA LEU A 288 97.38 43.07 -69.59
C LEU A 288 98.30 42.07 -70.30
N THR A 289 97.88 40.80 -70.40
CA THR A 289 98.60 39.76 -71.13
C THR A 289 98.71 40.10 -72.61
N LYS A 290 97.61 40.54 -73.25
CA LYS A 290 97.62 41.05 -74.63
C LYS A 290 98.60 42.22 -74.80
N LYS A 291 98.57 43.20 -73.89
CA LYS A 291 99.51 44.34 -73.91
C LYS A 291 100.97 43.89 -73.70
N PHE A 292 101.20 42.94 -72.80
CA PHE A 292 102.52 42.36 -72.55
C PHE A 292 103.04 41.66 -73.80
N ASN A 293 102.23 40.79 -74.43
CA ASN A 293 102.60 40.08 -75.65
C ASN A 293 102.91 41.03 -76.81
N ILE A 294 102.14 42.11 -76.98
CA ILE A 294 102.43 43.14 -78.00
C ILE A 294 103.78 43.81 -77.73
N ARG A 295 104.03 44.25 -76.49
CA ARG A 295 105.31 44.90 -76.12
C ARG A 295 106.49 43.93 -76.21
N GLN A 296 106.30 42.68 -75.81
CA GLN A 296 107.33 41.65 -75.91
C GLN A 296 107.70 41.42 -77.38
N ALA A 297 106.70 41.30 -78.27
CA ALA A 297 106.94 41.21 -79.72
C ALA A 297 107.66 42.45 -80.29
N GLU A 298 107.39 43.66 -79.77
CA GLU A 298 108.14 44.87 -80.14
C GLU A 298 109.58 44.84 -79.64
N ILE A 299 109.82 44.39 -78.39
CA ILE A 299 111.16 44.23 -77.82
C ILE A 299 111.96 43.19 -78.60
N ASP A 300 111.36 42.03 -78.90
CA ASP A 300 112.01 40.95 -79.64
C ASP A 300 112.40 41.44 -81.05
N LYS A 301 111.49 42.14 -81.76
CA LYS A 301 111.82 42.80 -83.04
C LYS A 301 112.97 43.82 -82.91
N TRP A 302 113.02 44.58 -81.82
CA TRP A 302 114.08 45.55 -81.58
C TRP A 302 115.42 44.87 -81.25
N MET A 303 115.39 43.75 -80.51
CA MET A 303 116.55 42.92 -80.22
C MET A 303 117.08 42.26 -81.49
N GLU A 304 116.22 41.70 -82.34
CA GLU A 304 116.60 41.20 -83.67
C GLU A 304 117.24 42.30 -84.53
N TYR A 305 116.65 43.50 -84.57
CA TYR A 305 117.23 44.65 -85.28
C TYR A 305 118.62 45.02 -84.73
N LYS A 306 118.79 45.00 -83.40
CA LYS A 306 120.06 45.31 -82.74
C LYS A 306 121.12 44.24 -83.02
N GLU A 307 120.75 42.96 -83.01
CA GLU A 307 121.63 41.83 -83.33
C GLU A 307 122.08 41.92 -84.80
N MET A 308 121.15 42.19 -85.73
CA MET A 308 121.45 42.43 -87.15
C MET A 308 122.39 43.63 -87.37
N LYS A 309 122.22 44.69 -86.58
CA LYS A 309 123.12 45.86 -86.63
C LYS A 309 124.51 45.52 -86.08
N ARG A 310 124.60 44.78 -84.98
CA ARG A 310 125.87 44.34 -84.38
C ARG A 310 126.62 43.41 -85.34
N ALA A 311 125.93 42.47 -85.99
CA ALA A 311 126.51 41.60 -87.01
C ALA A 311 127.09 42.37 -88.22
N LYS A 312 126.41 43.44 -88.67
CA LYS A 312 126.96 44.35 -89.70
C LYS A 312 128.21 45.08 -89.22
N GLU A 313 128.20 45.62 -88.00
CA GLU A 313 129.34 46.35 -87.43
C GLU A 313 130.56 45.45 -87.24
N ASP A 314 130.37 44.18 -86.84
CA ASP A 314 131.48 43.24 -86.67
C ASP A 314 132.06 42.76 -88.01
N ARG A 315 131.25 42.65 -89.08
CA ARG A 315 131.78 42.46 -90.45
C ARG A 315 132.72 43.60 -90.86
N VAL A 316 132.31 44.84 -90.63
CA VAL A 316 133.14 46.01 -90.96
C VAL A 316 134.45 46.02 -90.16
N LYS A 317 134.42 45.63 -88.87
CA LYS A 317 135.65 45.51 -88.07
C LYS A 317 136.59 44.42 -88.58
N GLN A 318 136.06 43.29 -89.06
CA GLN A 318 136.88 42.24 -89.66
C GLN A 318 137.55 42.70 -90.96
N GLU A 319 136.83 43.45 -91.81
CA GLU A 319 137.40 44.08 -93.01
C GLU A 319 138.52 45.08 -92.67
N ILE A 320 138.35 45.89 -91.62
CA ILE A 320 139.39 46.84 -91.16
C ILE A 320 140.62 46.10 -90.60
N ARG A 321 140.45 44.99 -89.87
CA ARG A 321 141.59 44.16 -89.43
C ARG A 321 142.35 43.53 -90.59
N ALA A 322 141.63 43.03 -91.60
CA ALA A 322 142.26 42.51 -92.82
C ALA A 322 143.10 43.59 -93.53
N ILE A 323 142.57 44.81 -93.66
CA ILE A 323 143.29 45.97 -94.21
C ILE A 323 144.53 46.32 -93.37
N ALA A 324 144.41 46.32 -92.03
CA ALA A 324 145.53 46.62 -91.14
C ALA A 324 146.65 45.57 -91.20
N THR A 325 146.31 44.30 -91.39
CA THR A 325 147.27 43.19 -91.50
C THR A 325 148.06 43.27 -92.82
N ILE A 326 147.40 43.64 -93.92
CA ILE A 326 148.03 43.93 -95.21
C ILE A 326 148.97 45.14 -95.10
N GLN A 327 148.56 46.22 -94.41
CA GLN A 327 149.42 47.39 -94.19
C GLN A 327 150.65 47.08 -93.31
N ALA A 328 150.52 46.21 -92.31
CA ALA A 328 151.63 45.81 -91.46
C ALA A 328 152.65 44.92 -92.20
N TRP A 329 152.17 44.02 -93.06
CA TRP A 329 153.01 43.19 -93.92
C TRP A 329 153.82 44.03 -94.92
N TRP A 330 153.19 45.04 -95.52
CA TRP A 330 153.87 45.91 -96.50
C TRP A 330 154.91 46.85 -95.86
N ARG A 331 154.64 47.35 -94.64
CA ARG A 331 155.60 48.17 -93.86
C ARG A 331 156.84 47.38 -93.41
N GLY A 332 156.69 46.09 -93.12
CA GLY A 332 157.81 45.23 -92.69
C GLY A 332 158.82 44.88 -93.79
N THR A 333 158.39 44.80 -95.04
CA THR A 333 159.27 44.51 -96.19
C THR A 333 160.07 45.74 -96.64
N MET A 334 159.52 46.94 -96.45
CA MET A 334 160.18 48.21 -96.81
C MET A 334 161.40 48.54 -95.93
N CYS A 335 161.44 48.12 -94.65
CA CYS A 335 162.53 48.48 -93.73
C CYS A 335 163.84 47.68 -93.88
N ARG A 336 163.90 46.59 -94.67
CA ARG A 336 165.09 45.71 -94.74
C ARG A 336 165.95 45.85 -96.00
N ARG A 337 165.62 46.76 -96.93
CA ARG A 337 166.31 46.90 -98.24
C ARG A 337 166.96 48.26 -98.56
N GLY A 338 167.11 49.16 -97.58
CA GLY A 338 168.08 50.27 -97.64
C GLY A 338 167.96 51.28 -98.79
N ILE A 339 166.80 51.93 -98.96
CA ILE A 339 166.61 53.04 -99.92
C ILE A 339 166.23 54.33 -99.17
N PRO A 340 166.99 55.44 -99.27
CA PRO A 340 166.58 56.76 -98.79
C PRO A 340 166.12 57.65 -99.97
N PRO A 341 165.69 58.90 -99.74
CA PRO A 341 164.41 59.27 -99.16
C PRO A 341 163.61 60.20 -100.09
N GLY A 342 162.31 60.28 -99.85
CA GLY A 342 161.62 61.55 -100.02
C GLY A 342 160.58 61.63 -101.14
N GLY A 343 159.58 62.45 -100.80
CA GLY A 343 158.68 63.05 -101.75
C GLY A 343 157.48 62.19 -102.12
N LEU A 344 156.28 62.72 -102.25
CA LEU A 344 155.96 64.13 -102.35
C LEU A 344 154.44 64.22 -102.43
N ARG A 345 153.90 65.26 -101.80
CA ARG A 345 152.87 66.14 -102.37
C ARG A 345 151.45 65.58 -102.46
N THR A 346 150.56 66.11 -101.62
CA THR A 346 149.56 67.17 -101.95
C THR A 346 148.44 66.62 -102.82
N VAL A 347 147.16 66.87 -102.53
CA VAL A 347 146.39 67.98 -103.13
C VAL A 347 144.94 67.84 -102.59
N THR A 348 144.48 68.73 -101.70
CA THR A 348 143.51 69.85 -101.91
C THR A 348 142.00 69.52 -101.76
N MET A 349 141.26 70.56 -101.34
CA MET A 349 139.80 70.80 -101.43
C MET A 349 138.94 70.15 -100.33
N SER A 350 137.98 70.80 -99.66
CA SER A 350 137.50 72.19 -99.69
C SER A 350 136.51 72.43 -98.53
N LYS A 351 136.67 73.58 -97.85
CA LYS A 351 135.65 74.54 -97.38
C LYS A 351 134.30 74.07 -96.81
N LYS A 352 134.14 74.41 -95.51
CA LYS A 352 132.97 75.03 -94.86
C LYS A 352 131.96 75.73 -95.79
N SER A 353 130.68 75.37 -95.65
CA SER A 353 129.51 76.24 -95.82
C SER A 353 128.44 75.82 -94.79
N LYS A 354 128.09 76.71 -93.84
CA LYS A 354 126.85 77.51 -93.78
C LYS A 354 125.59 76.76 -93.30
N LYS A 355 125.12 77.15 -92.10
CA LYS A 355 123.69 77.35 -91.73
C LYS A 355 122.98 78.22 -92.81
N PRO A 356 121.63 78.20 -93.01
CA PRO A 356 120.63 78.34 -91.93
C PRO A 356 119.21 77.73 -92.18
N LYS A 357 118.29 78.02 -91.23
CA LYS A 357 116.81 78.03 -91.25
C LYS A 357 116.08 76.67 -91.13
N LYS A 358 115.05 76.40 -90.32
CA LYS A 358 113.96 77.11 -89.57
C LYS A 358 112.60 76.67 -90.13
N GLY A 359 111.76 76.04 -89.29
CA GLY A 359 110.30 75.93 -89.43
C GLY A 359 109.76 74.48 -89.53
N LYS A 360 109.05 73.95 -88.51
CA LYS A 360 107.57 74.05 -88.25
C LYS A 360 106.76 73.27 -89.30
N LYS A 361 105.86 72.31 -88.99
CA LYS A 361 104.82 72.13 -87.93
C LYS A 361 104.51 70.59 -87.85
N LYS A 362 104.27 69.94 -86.69
CA LYS A 362 103.01 69.87 -85.88
C LYS A 362 101.74 69.66 -86.73
N LYS A 363 100.71 68.91 -86.39
CA LYS A 363 100.33 67.92 -85.36
C LYS A 363 98.93 67.50 -85.87
N LYS A 364 98.58 66.21 -85.93
CA LYS A 364 97.16 65.80 -85.98
C LYS A 364 96.97 64.77 -84.88
N GLU A 365 96.10 65.16 -83.95
CA GLU A 365 95.63 64.41 -82.81
C GLU A 365 94.62 63.36 -83.27
N THR A 366 94.72 62.18 -82.67
CA THR A 366 93.65 61.21 -82.44
C THR A 366 93.53 61.07 -80.94
#